data_AF-A0A0V0R6I7-F1
#
_entry.id   AF-A0A0V0R6I7-F1
#
_cell.length_a   1.000
_cell.length_b   1.000
_cell.length_c   1.000
_cell.angle_alpha   90.00
_cell.angle_beta   90.00
_cell.angle_gamma   90.00
#
_symmetry.space_group_name_H-M   'P 1'
#
loop_
_entity.id
_entity.type
_entity.pdbx_description
1 polymer ?
#
loop_
_entity_poly.entity_id
_entity_poly.type
_entity_poly.pdbx_seq_one_letter_code
_entity_poly.pdbx_strand_id
1 'polypeptide(L)'
;MLFISPPFGNYLTFLPYALPIKGSFTLNPRQGLLQQIIKTLRYSKKHKGWVNKIGLRNKGIDYALKNYKQNQIISIAILEENEVEIFNQKIPKNINIEINASCPNAAVKVPKNIQIFLNSERKWCIVKLSPLVTDQMIDQLYNLGFRQFNCCNTILTENGGLSGTSLIPYVQQKVKYIKEKYPDAFIIAGGGIRDIDTLKQYKNIGATYFSISTLFNGNQAEFGYLENLYQSSSFMGEISLPENSYTQEQLQYGCQPYTVNTPIVLIKRGECKFAVKANQATLAGAKFMIITNDRDEDITQLSLVDRSSNNHFNLGIIMVNLQDGEKLRQLVENAHKKNDQHIKLSIYLDKIEQSQIIQLDFWFDSLTPYTYDFFQALNQLYSDMKFVGDNPDQKINFNLHSYVQRDVTVRDGYDKNNCLDNGEYCAIDPDQSGPLTGKDTIEYDIKFHCLKNYLQTQQFLEIALEFRFQCLGDSYEISSYNDNRYKIQQYEHRQILQQQVQDIVSFRVKHWPSLYVNRQLIHGDIGVYDKIYGLLCSVFIKDENYPQICNFQDMEIFEPLIKYQSNSFITITQSVDNYMALGNGPSSIEISH
;
A
#
# COMPACT_ATOMS: atom_id res chain seq x y z
N MET A 1 -6.78 8.39 -2.53
CA MET A 1 -6.24 9.10 -3.72
C MET A 1 -5.50 10.36 -3.30
N LEU A 2 -4.29 10.53 -3.82
CA LEU A 2 -3.39 11.65 -3.52
C LEU A 2 -3.42 12.64 -4.70
N PHE A 3 -3.22 13.92 -4.44
CA PHE A 3 -3.10 14.95 -5.47
C PHE A 3 -1.76 15.67 -5.33
N ILE A 4 -1.06 15.89 -6.45
CA ILE A 4 0.15 16.72 -6.45
C ILE A 4 -0.24 18.12 -6.89
N SER A 5 -0.32 19.03 -5.92
CA SER A 5 -0.63 20.43 -6.21
C SER A 5 0.53 21.14 -6.90
N PRO A 6 0.25 22.25 -7.61
CA PRO A 6 1.28 23.19 -8.03
C PRO A 6 2.23 23.61 -6.90
N PRO A 7 3.51 23.90 -7.22
CA PRO A 7 4.11 23.87 -8.56
C PRO A 7 4.49 22.46 -9.02
N PHE A 8 4.59 21.48 -8.11
CA PHE A 8 5.14 20.16 -8.39
C PHE A 8 4.26 19.31 -9.30
N GLY A 9 2.94 19.50 -9.27
CA GLY A 9 2.04 18.84 -10.22
C GLY A 9 2.39 19.11 -11.69
N ASN A 10 3.07 20.23 -11.99
CA ASN A 10 3.56 20.52 -13.35
C ASN A 10 4.65 19.56 -13.82
N TYR A 11 5.48 19.05 -12.90
CA TYR A 11 6.71 18.29 -13.20
C TYR A 11 6.62 16.83 -12.77
N LEU A 12 6.04 16.55 -11.61
CA LEU A 12 5.89 15.22 -11.04
C LEU A 12 4.62 14.59 -11.60
N THR A 13 4.73 14.01 -12.79
CA THR A 13 3.68 13.19 -13.42
C THR A 13 3.93 11.71 -13.35
N PHE A 14 5.10 11.33 -12.83
CA PHE A 14 5.56 9.95 -12.76
C PHE A 14 5.23 9.30 -11.42
N LEU A 15 4.78 10.08 -10.42
CA LEU A 15 4.39 9.57 -9.12
C LEU A 15 3.04 8.87 -9.25
N PRO A 16 3.01 7.54 -9.15
CA PRO A 16 1.78 6.77 -9.22
C PRO A 16 0.88 7.13 -8.03
N TYR A 17 -0.44 7.03 -8.19
CA TYR A 17 -1.52 7.37 -7.23
C TYR A 17 -1.80 8.82 -6.99
N ALA A 18 -1.01 9.66 -7.64
CA ALA A 18 -0.96 11.06 -7.34
C ALA A 18 -1.48 11.81 -8.55
N LEU A 19 -2.75 12.21 -8.53
CA LEU A 19 -3.32 13.01 -9.62
C LEU A 19 -2.62 14.36 -9.70
N PRO A 20 -1.88 14.65 -10.79
CA PRO A 20 -1.18 15.91 -10.91
C PRO A 20 -2.18 17.03 -11.24
N ILE A 21 -2.16 18.08 -10.42
CA ILE A 21 -2.86 19.32 -10.71
C ILE A 21 -1.86 20.25 -11.41
N LYS A 22 -2.09 20.53 -12.69
CA LYS A 22 -1.26 21.37 -13.55
C LYS A 22 -1.63 22.84 -13.40
N GLY A 23 -0.66 23.74 -13.34
CA GLY A 23 -0.87 25.19 -13.35
C GLY A 23 -0.47 25.87 -12.03
N SER A 24 -1.21 26.86 -11.52
CA SER A 24 -2.45 27.42 -12.11
C SER A 24 -2.19 28.26 -13.37
N PHE A 25 -3.00 28.08 -14.42
CA PHE A 25 -2.90 28.82 -15.68
C PHE A 25 -3.83 30.02 -15.71
N THR A 26 -3.33 31.15 -16.21
CA THR A 26 -4.14 32.35 -16.49
C THR A 26 -4.61 32.33 -17.93
N LEU A 27 -5.58 33.19 -18.29
CA LEU A 27 -6.08 33.25 -19.66
C LEU A 27 -4.95 33.51 -20.66
N ASN A 28 -4.10 34.49 -20.35
CA ASN A 28 -2.92 34.85 -21.13
C ASN A 28 -1.62 34.45 -20.42
N PRO A 29 -0.51 34.18 -21.14
CA PRO A 29 0.79 33.90 -20.54
C PRO A 29 1.29 35.05 -19.64
N ARG A 30 1.94 34.70 -18.53
CA ARG A 30 2.58 35.64 -17.59
C ARG A 30 4.05 35.27 -17.41
N GLN A 31 4.94 36.06 -18.00
CA GLN A 31 6.37 35.76 -18.09
C GLN A 31 7.15 35.95 -16.78
N GLY A 32 8.40 35.47 -16.76
CA GLY A 32 9.36 35.70 -15.65
C GLY A 32 9.30 34.68 -14.51
N LEU A 33 8.75 33.48 -14.74
CA LEU A 33 8.57 32.45 -13.70
C LEU A 33 9.88 32.10 -12.98
N LEU A 34 10.93 31.73 -13.73
CA LEU A 34 12.23 31.35 -13.16
C LEU A 34 12.84 32.49 -12.33
N GLN A 35 12.83 33.71 -12.87
CA GLN A 35 13.33 34.90 -12.18
C GLN A 35 12.60 35.13 -10.85
N GLN A 36 11.27 34.93 -10.83
CA GLN A 36 10.47 35.14 -9.63
C GLN A 36 10.66 34.02 -8.59
N ILE A 37 10.85 32.77 -9.02
CA ILE A 37 11.21 31.66 -8.12
C ILE A 37 12.52 32.00 -7.39
N ILE A 38 13.57 32.35 -8.14
CA ILE A 38 14.88 32.70 -7.59
C ILE A 38 14.77 33.88 -6.62
N LYS A 39 13.94 34.89 -6.95
CA LYS A 39 13.77 36.09 -6.10
C LYS A 39 13.00 35.82 -4.81
N THR A 40 12.01 34.93 -4.82
CA THR A 40 10.96 34.94 -3.77
C THR A 40 10.76 33.64 -3.02
N LEU A 41 11.16 32.49 -3.58
CA LEU A 41 10.99 31.20 -2.89
C LEU A 41 12.03 31.07 -1.77
N ARG A 42 11.62 31.12 -0.51
CA ARG A 42 12.52 31.01 0.65
C ARG A 42 11.84 30.22 1.78
N TYR A 43 12.64 29.46 2.53
CA TYR A 43 12.17 28.87 3.79
C TYR A 43 12.16 29.94 4.89
N SER A 44 11.00 30.14 5.52
CA SER A 44 10.84 31.01 6.67
C SER A 44 11.03 30.21 7.96
N LYS A 45 12.14 30.43 8.67
CA LYS A 45 12.36 29.86 9.99
C LYS A 45 11.33 30.35 11.01
N LYS A 46 10.94 31.63 10.95
CA LYS A 46 9.91 32.25 11.80
C LYS A 46 8.58 31.51 11.70
N HIS A 47 8.16 31.18 10.48
CA HIS A 47 6.86 30.55 10.23
C HIS A 47 6.94 29.03 10.05
N LYS A 48 8.14 28.43 10.10
CA LYS A 48 8.39 26.99 9.85
C LYS A 48 7.78 26.48 8.54
N GLY A 49 7.92 27.26 7.47
CA GLY A 49 7.27 26.98 6.19
C GLY A 49 7.90 27.70 5.02
N TRP A 50 7.48 27.35 3.80
CA TRP A 50 8.00 27.94 2.57
C TRP A 50 7.14 29.12 2.15
N VAL A 51 7.79 30.27 1.92
CA VAL A 51 7.16 31.50 1.44
C VAL A 51 7.54 31.73 -0.01
N ASN A 52 6.59 32.16 -0.83
CA ASN A 52 6.83 32.55 -2.22
C ASN A 52 5.92 33.69 -2.68
N LYS A 53 6.39 34.48 -3.67
CA LYS A 53 5.63 35.56 -4.30
C LYS A 53 5.68 35.43 -5.82
N ILE A 54 5.30 34.26 -6.33
CA ILE A 54 5.38 33.92 -7.77
C ILE A 54 4.44 34.76 -8.63
N GLY A 55 3.25 35.09 -8.12
CA GLY A 55 2.29 35.98 -8.81
C GLY A 55 1.71 35.40 -10.10
N LEU A 56 1.39 34.10 -10.09
CA LEU A 56 0.76 33.35 -11.19
C LEU A 56 1.51 33.46 -12.52
N ARG A 57 2.84 33.46 -12.53
CA ARG A 57 3.63 33.42 -13.77
C ARG A 57 3.55 32.03 -14.40
N ASN A 58 3.00 31.92 -15.60
CA ASN A 58 2.70 30.65 -16.28
C ASN A 58 2.60 30.83 -17.81
N LYS A 59 2.43 29.74 -18.55
CA LYS A 59 2.42 29.72 -20.03
C LYS A 59 1.05 30.01 -20.67
N GLY A 60 0.01 30.29 -19.90
CA GLY A 60 -1.36 30.54 -20.36
C GLY A 60 -2.18 29.26 -20.58
N ILE A 61 -3.51 29.41 -20.67
CA ILE A 61 -4.44 28.29 -20.83
C ILE A 61 -4.30 27.58 -22.18
N ASP A 62 -3.99 28.30 -23.25
CA ASP A 62 -3.84 27.71 -24.59
C ASP A 62 -2.65 26.73 -24.64
N TYR A 63 -1.57 27.06 -23.91
CA TYR A 63 -0.47 26.11 -23.72
C TYR A 63 -0.95 24.87 -22.97
N ALA A 64 -1.71 25.04 -21.89
CA ALA A 64 -2.17 23.92 -21.07
C ALA A 64 -3.07 22.97 -21.87
N LEU A 65 -4.04 23.50 -22.62
CA LEU A 65 -4.96 22.71 -23.44
C LEU A 65 -4.25 21.98 -24.58
N LYS A 66 -3.16 22.54 -25.13
CA LYS A 66 -2.36 21.89 -26.17
C LYS A 66 -1.50 20.73 -25.63
N ASN A 67 -1.05 20.81 -24.38
CA ASN A 67 -0.01 19.92 -23.85
C ASN A 67 -0.52 18.88 -22.85
N TYR A 68 -1.67 19.11 -22.21
CA TYR A 68 -2.17 18.24 -21.16
C TYR A 68 -3.37 17.41 -21.62
N LYS A 69 -3.52 16.22 -21.04
CA LYS A 69 -4.48 15.19 -21.44
C LYS A 69 -5.72 15.19 -20.52
N GLN A 70 -6.77 14.50 -20.95
CA GLN A 70 -8.08 14.46 -20.26
C GLN A 70 -8.01 13.86 -18.85
N ASN A 71 -7.05 12.98 -18.56
CA ASN A 71 -6.84 12.39 -17.24
C ASN A 71 -6.12 13.30 -16.24
N GLN A 72 -5.69 14.50 -16.65
CA GLN A 72 -5.01 15.48 -15.79
C GLN A 72 -5.97 16.60 -15.37
N ILE A 73 -5.70 17.24 -14.23
CA ILE A 73 -6.50 18.37 -13.74
C ILE A 73 -5.78 19.66 -14.10
N ILE A 74 -6.45 20.54 -14.85
CA ILE A 74 -5.94 21.87 -15.17
C ILE A 74 -6.44 22.86 -14.12
N SER A 75 -5.54 23.33 -13.27
CA SER A 75 -5.81 24.44 -12.36
C SER A 75 -5.82 25.75 -13.15
N ILE A 76 -6.91 26.51 -13.05
CA ILE A 76 -7.08 27.81 -13.71
C ILE A 76 -7.15 28.91 -12.67
N ALA A 77 -6.55 30.06 -12.96
CA ALA A 77 -6.64 31.25 -12.14
C ALA A 77 -7.35 32.35 -12.94
N ILE A 78 -8.53 32.72 -12.48
CA ILE A 78 -9.37 33.76 -13.07
C ILE A 78 -8.99 35.07 -12.41
N LEU A 79 -8.48 36.03 -13.17
CA LEU A 79 -8.01 37.31 -12.64
C LEU A 79 -9.12 38.37 -12.67
N GLU A 80 -9.96 38.34 -13.69
CA GLU A 80 -11.04 39.30 -13.93
C GLU A 80 -12.38 38.56 -14.18
N GLU A 81 -13.51 39.14 -13.77
CA GLU A 81 -14.83 38.50 -13.91
C GLU A 81 -15.18 38.15 -15.37
N ASN A 82 -14.77 38.98 -16.33
CA ASN A 82 -15.02 38.75 -17.75
C ASN A 82 -14.23 37.56 -18.35
N GLU A 83 -13.20 37.06 -17.67
CA GLU A 83 -12.45 35.89 -18.14
C GLU A 83 -13.23 34.58 -17.98
N VAL A 84 -14.26 34.55 -17.13
CA VAL A 84 -15.08 33.34 -16.85
C VAL A 84 -15.66 32.76 -18.14
N GLU A 85 -16.31 33.60 -18.94
CA GLU A 85 -16.93 33.19 -20.21
C GLU A 85 -15.88 32.74 -21.22
N ILE A 86 -14.74 33.43 -21.27
CA ILE A 86 -13.65 33.10 -22.20
C ILE A 86 -13.03 31.75 -21.84
N PHE A 87 -12.78 31.49 -20.56
CA PHE A 87 -12.34 30.17 -20.09
C PHE A 87 -13.37 29.09 -20.42
N ASN A 88 -14.66 29.35 -20.20
CA ASN A 88 -15.72 28.39 -20.49
C ASN A 88 -15.80 28.04 -21.99
N GLN A 89 -15.59 29.02 -22.86
CA GLN A 89 -15.53 28.79 -24.31
C GLN A 89 -14.28 28.02 -24.73
N LYS A 90 -13.12 28.30 -24.11
CA LYS A 90 -11.84 27.66 -24.47
C LYS A 90 -11.68 26.25 -23.93
N ILE A 91 -12.14 25.96 -22.72
CA ILE A 91 -11.89 24.68 -22.05
C ILE A 91 -12.98 23.67 -22.45
N PRO A 92 -12.62 22.54 -23.10
CA PRO A 92 -13.58 21.50 -23.44
C PRO A 92 -14.33 20.97 -22.19
N LYS A 93 -15.61 20.64 -22.34
CA LYS A 93 -16.47 20.21 -21.23
C LYS A 93 -15.94 18.99 -20.49
N ASN A 94 -15.32 18.05 -21.19
CA ASN A 94 -14.75 16.82 -20.64
C ASN A 94 -13.37 16.98 -19.95
N ILE A 95 -12.76 18.17 -19.98
CA ILE A 95 -11.48 18.43 -19.28
C ILE A 95 -11.73 18.72 -17.80
N ASN A 96 -11.00 18.01 -16.96
CA ASN A 96 -10.99 18.18 -15.51
C ASN A 96 -10.31 19.49 -15.09
N ILE A 97 -10.91 20.23 -14.18
CA ILE A 97 -10.39 21.53 -13.73
C ILE A 97 -10.34 21.70 -12.22
N GLU A 98 -9.40 22.53 -11.77
CA GLU A 98 -9.39 23.14 -10.44
C GLU A 98 -9.48 24.66 -10.61
N ILE A 99 -10.49 25.29 -10.03
CA ILE A 99 -10.66 26.74 -10.10
C ILE A 99 -9.95 27.37 -8.89
N ASN A 100 -8.79 27.95 -9.13
CA ASN A 100 -8.00 28.69 -8.16
C ASN A 100 -8.51 30.14 -8.05
N ALA A 101 -9.60 30.30 -7.32
CA ALA A 101 -10.21 31.59 -7.03
C ALA A 101 -9.64 32.27 -5.76
N SER A 102 -8.48 31.83 -5.27
CA SER A 102 -8.00 32.13 -3.91
C SER A 102 -6.53 32.52 -3.81
N CYS A 103 -5.86 32.82 -4.93
CA CYS A 103 -4.43 33.10 -4.91
C CYS A 103 -4.11 34.39 -4.11
N PRO A 104 -3.36 34.30 -2.98
CA PRO A 104 -3.10 35.46 -2.11
C PRO A 104 -2.12 36.45 -2.76
N ASN A 105 -1.31 36.01 -3.71
CA ASN A 105 -0.30 36.83 -4.38
C ASN A 105 -0.85 37.67 -5.55
N ALA A 106 -2.14 37.54 -5.88
CA ALA A 106 -2.77 38.20 -7.02
C ALA A 106 -4.15 38.80 -6.73
N ALA A 107 -4.55 38.90 -5.44
CA ALA A 107 -5.82 39.48 -5.00
C ALA A 107 -7.07 38.91 -5.72
N VAL A 108 -7.04 37.62 -6.07
CA VAL A 108 -8.13 36.95 -6.79
C VAL A 108 -9.36 36.85 -5.91
N LYS A 109 -10.52 37.25 -6.44
CA LYS A 109 -11.84 37.04 -5.84
C LYS A 109 -12.58 35.92 -6.59
N VAL A 110 -13.51 35.25 -5.91
CA VAL A 110 -14.43 34.32 -6.56
C VAL A 110 -15.26 35.10 -7.60
N PRO A 111 -15.15 34.78 -8.90
CA PRO A 111 -15.90 35.48 -9.94
C PRO A 111 -17.40 35.20 -9.85
N LYS A 112 -18.21 36.14 -10.33
CA LYS A 112 -19.62 35.89 -10.61
C LYS A 112 -19.77 34.83 -11.70
N ASN A 113 -20.86 34.06 -11.67
CA ASN A 113 -21.19 33.02 -12.66
C ASN A 113 -20.18 31.87 -12.78
N ILE A 114 -19.34 31.63 -11.77
CA ILE A 114 -18.37 30.54 -11.74
C ILE A 114 -19.01 29.14 -11.89
N GLN A 115 -20.30 28.98 -11.59
CA GLN A 115 -21.04 27.74 -11.79
C GLN A 115 -21.14 27.29 -13.25
N ILE A 116 -20.84 28.17 -14.22
CA ILE A 116 -20.83 27.82 -15.65
C ILE A 116 -19.88 26.65 -15.97
N PHE A 117 -18.86 26.44 -15.14
CA PHE A 117 -17.91 25.34 -15.32
C PHE A 117 -18.45 23.98 -14.88
N LEU A 118 -19.56 23.92 -14.14
CA LEU A 118 -20.19 22.68 -13.71
C LEU A 118 -20.86 22.00 -14.90
N ASN A 119 -20.52 20.73 -15.13
CA ASN A 119 -21.16 19.87 -16.12
C ASN A 119 -20.85 18.40 -15.80
N SER A 120 -21.60 17.46 -16.36
CA SER A 120 -21.47 16.02 -16.12
C SER A 120 -20.38 15.33 -16.94
N GLU A 121 -19.75 16.01 -17.92
CA GLU A 121 -18.74 15.40 -18.81
C GLU A 121 -17.34 15.36 -18.20
N ARG A 122 -17.04 16.25 -17.24
CA ARG A 122 -15.79 16.23 -16.45
C ARG A 122 -16.01 15.59 -15.09
N LYS A 123 -15.06 14.74 -14.68
CA LYS A 123 -15.04 14.11 -13.35
C LYS A 123 -14.72 15.12 -12.25
N TRP A 124 -13.76 16.01 -12.51
CA TRP A 124 -13.27 16.98 -11.53
C TRP A 124 -13.62 18.41 -11.93
N CYS A 125 -14.34 19.09 -11.04
CA CYS A 125 -14.57 20.53 -11.06
C CYS A 125 -14.39 21.05 -9.64
N ILE A 126 -13.12 21.22 -9.26
CA ILE A 126 -12.69 21.48 -7.89
C ILE A 126 -12.62 22.99 -7.65
N VAL A 127 -13.09 23.48 -6.50
CA VAL A 127 -12.80 24.85 -6.06
C VAL A 127 -11.68 24.84 -5.03
N LYS A 128 -10.56 25.52 -5.31
CA LYS A 128 -9.45 25.64 -4.36
C LYS A 128 -9.67 26.81 -3.42
N LEU A 129 -9.89 26.50 -2.15
CA LEU A 129 -10.28 27.47 -1.13
C LEU A 129 -9.08 28.22 -0.54
N SER A 130 -9.30 29.48 -0.18
CA SER A 130 -8.37 30.24 0.65
C SER A 130 -8.40 29.70 2.08
N PRO A 131 -7.26 29.64 2.80
CA PRO A 131 -7.26 29.37 4.24
C PRO A 131 -8.16 30.33 5.04
N LEU A 132 -8.34 31.55 4.54
CA LEU A 132 -9.13 32.61 5.17
C LEU A 132 -10.53 32.78 4.54
N VAL A 133 -10.97 31.82 3.73
CA VAL A 133 -12.35 31.86 3.18
C VAL A 133 -13.36 31.83 4.33
N THR A 134 -14.43 32.62 4.22
CA THR A 134 -15.51 32.57 5.21
C THR A 134 -16.40 31.36 4.97
N ASP A 135 -17.03 30.87 6.03
CA ASP A 135 -17.98 29.76 5.95
C ASP A 135 -19.19 30.11 5.07
N GLN A 136 -19.64 31.36 5.12
CA GLN A 136 -20.67 31.88 4.21
C GLN A 136 -20.28 31.77 2.72
N MET A 137 -19.01 31.98 2.37
CA MET A 137 -18.55 31.83 0.99
C MET A 137 -18.50 30.35 0.57
N ILE A 138 -18.14 29.45 1.49
CA ILE A 138 -18.22 28.00 1.26
C ILE A 138 -19.68 27.59 1.00
N ASP A 139 -20.61 28.08 1.82
CA ASP A 139 -22.05 27.84 1.65
C ASP A 139 -22.54 28.34 0.29
N GLN A 140 -22.13 29.55 -0.12
CA GLN A 140 -22.47 30.10 -1.43
C GLN A 140 -21.98 29.21 -2.58
N LEU A 141 -20.73 28.75 -2.52
CA LEU A 141 -20.18 27.85 -3.54
C LEU A 141 -20.92 26.50 -3.58
N TYR A 142 -21.25 25.93 -2.42
CA TYR A 142 -22.03 24.70 -2.35
C TYR A 142 -23.44 24.87 -2.95
N ASN A 143 -24.11 25.99 -2.63
CA ASN A 143 -25.44 26.33 -3.15
C ASN A 143 -25.44 26.60 -4.66
N LEU A 144 -24.30 27.03 -5.22
CA LEU A 144 -24.10 27.13 -6.67
C LEU A 144 -23.94 25.77 -7.37
N GLY A 145 -23.85 24.68 -6.61
CA GLY A 145 -23.79 23.30 -7.12
C GLY A 145 -22.42 22.63 -7.00
N PHE A 146 -21.40 23.31 -6.45
CA PHE A 146 -20.09 22.67 -6.25
C PHE A 146 -20.15 21.61 -5.16
N ARG A 147 -19.45 20.49 -5.39
CA ARG A 147 -19.32 19.38 -4.44
C ARG A 147 -17.87 18.99 -4.16
N GLN A 148 -16.89 19.64 -4.80
CA GLN A 148 -15.49 19.26 -4.72
C GLN A 148 -14.66 20.46 -4.26
N PHE A 149 -14.05 20.35 -3.09
CA PHE A 149 -13.32 21.45 -2.45
C PHE A 149 -11.89 21.05 -2.12
N ASN A 150 -10.91 21.88 -2.52
CA ASN A 150 -9.50 21.72 -2.12
C ASN A 150 -9.14 22.73 -1.03
N CYS A 151 -8.91 22.22 0.18
CA CYS A 151 -8.62 22.98 1.40
C CYS A 151 -7.14 22.75 1.76
N CYS A 152 -6.19 23.65 1.50
CA CYS A 152 -6.35 25.04 1.09
C CYS A 152 -5.17 25.54 0.21
N ASN A 153 -5.29 26.78 -0.28
CA ASN A 153 -4.20 27.56 -0.85
C ASN A 153 -3.21 28.04 0.23
N THR A 154 -2.18 28.80 -0.14
CA THR A 154 -1.22 29.40 0.81
C THR A 154 -1.81 30.54 1.65
N ILE A 155 -1.29 30.80 2.85
CA ILE A 155 -1.68 31.94 3.72
C ILE A 155 -0.84 33.17 3.36
N LEU A 156 -1.44 34.35 3.26
CA LEU A 156 -0.69 35.58 2.96
C LEU A 156 0.18 36.02 4.15
N THR A 157 1.43 36.38 3.87
CA THR A 157 2.37 37.05 4.77
C THR A 157 2.95 38.29 4.07
N GLU A 158 3.66 39.14 4.80
CA GLU A 158 4.38 40.31 4.23
C GLU A 158 5.29 39.93 3.05
N ASN A 159 5.87 38.73 3.09
CA ASN A 159 6.83 38.24 2.09
C ASN A 159 6.20 37.36 0.99
N GLY A 160 4.88 37.18 1.00
CA GLY A 160 4.12 36.37 0.03
C GLY A 160 3.33 35.23 0.67
N GLY A 161 2.92 34.25 -0.14
CA GLY A 161 2.15 33.09 0.29
C GLY A 161 3.01 32.07 1.06
N LEU A 162 2.64 31.78 2.30
CA LEU A 162 3.20 30.78 3.20
C LEU A 162 2.51 29.42 3.02
N SER A 163 3.33 28.38 2.89
CA SER A 163 2.93 26.96 2.81
C SER A 163 3.67 26.12 3.85
N GLY A 164 3.20 24.91 4.12
CA GLY A 164 3.78 24.01 5.12
C GLY A 164 2.83 23.78 6.30
N THR A 165 3.38 23.34 7.43
CA THR A 165 2.62 22.90 8.61
C THR A 165 1.75 24.01 9.22
N SER A 166 2.07 25.28 8.98
CA SER A 166 1.23 26.42 9.39
C SER A 166 -0.18 26.41 8.78
N LEU A 167 -0.40 25.66 7.68
CA LEU A 167 -1.72 25.51 7.07
C LEU A 167 -2.62 24.53 7.83
N ILE A 168 -2.06 23.64 8.65
CA ILE A 168 -2.80 22.52 9.26
C ILE A 168 -4.07 22.98 9.99
N PRO A 169 -4.03 23.99 10.87
CA PRO A 169 -5.23 24.42 11.61
C PRO A 169 -6.36 24.91 10.69
N TYR A 170 -6.01 25.63 9.62
CA TYR A 170 -6.97 26.16 8.65
C TYR A 170 -7.60 25.03 7.83
N VAL A 171 -6.78 24.06 7.39
CA VAL A 171 -7.28 22.88 6.68
C VAL A 171 -8.23 22.09 7.58
N GLN A 172 -7.84 21.81 8.83
CA GLN A 172 -8.70 21.07 9.77
C GLN A 172 -10.05 21.76 9.99
N GLN A 173 -10.02 23.08 10.20
CA GLN A 173 -11.24 23.87 10.39
C GLN A 173 -12.18 23.75 9.18
N LYS A 174 -11.65 23.89 7.95
CA LYS A 174 -12.48 23.85 6.73
C LYS A 174 -12.97 22.44 6.41
N VAL A 175 -12.14 21.43 6.57
CA VAL A 175 -12.53 20.03 6.35
C VAL A 175 -13.68 19.67 7.30
N LYS A 176 -13.55 19.98 8.59
CA LYS A 176 -14.57 19.71 9.60
C LYS A 176 -15.88 20.43 9.28
N TYR A 177 -15.81 21.74 9.03
CA TYR A 177 -16.99 22.54 8.67
C TYR A 177 -17.75 21.98 7.45
N ILE A 178 -17.02 21.73 6.36
CA ILE A 178 -17.63 21.24 5.12
C ILE A 178 -18.23 19.85 5.35
N LYS A 179 -17.52 18.93 6.01
CA LYS A 179 -18.00 17.56 6.17
C LYS A 179 -19.22 17.47 7.09
N GLU A 180 -19.23 18.23 8.18
CA GLU A 180 -20.34 18.26 9.14
C GLU A 180 -21.62 18.80 8.49
N LYS A 181 -21.50 19.84 7.64
CA LYS A 181 -22.66 20.49 7.02
C LYS A 181 -23.09 19.87 5.69
N TYR A 182 -22.13 19.34 4.93
CA TYR A 182 -22.32 18.82 3.57
C TYR A 182 -21.69 17.42 3.42
N PRO A 183 -22.38 16.36 3.89
CA PRO A 183 -21.82 15.01 3.91
C PRO A 183 -21.47 14.45 2.53
N ASP A 184 -22.13 14.92 1.48
CA ASP A 184 -21.93 14.55 0.07
C ASP A 184 -20.76 15.28 -0.61
N ALA A 185 -20.15 16.27 0.06
CA ALA A 185 -19.01 16.98 -0.48
C ALA A 185 -17.73 16.13 -0.44
N PHE A 186 -16.99 16.15 -1.54
CA PHE A 186 -15.63 15.63 -1.64
C PHE A 186 -14.62 16.70 -1.22
N ILE A 187 -13.78 16.36 -0.24
CA ILE A 187 -12.84 17.30 0.36
C ILE A 187 -11.41 16.80 0.13
N ILE A 188 -10.61 17.61 -0.56
CA ILE A 188 -9.18 17.39 -0.76
C ILE A 188 -8.43 18.21 0.28
N ALA A 189 -7.83 17.56 1.28
CA ALA A 189 -7.03 18.22 2.32
C ALA A 189 -5.60 18.45 1.83
N GLY A 190 -5.28 19.69 1.47
CA GLY A 190 -4.00 20.14 0.96
C GLY A 190 -3.34 21.21 1.84
N GLY A 191 -2.30 20.81 2.59
CA GLY A 191 -1.49 21.76 3.37
C GLY A 191 -0.79 21.09 4.53
N GLY A 192 0.54 21.21 4.60
CA GLY A 192 1.29 20.79 5.79
C GLY A 192 1.47 19.29 6.03
N ILE A 193 0.98 18.43 5.13
CA ILE A 193 1.23 16.98 5.18
C ILE A 193 2.73 16.70 5.03
N ARG A 194 3.33 16.14 6.08
CA ARG A 194 4.74 15.72 6.15
C ARG A 194 4.93 14.24 6.46
N ASP A 195 3.91 13.62 7.00
CA ASP A 195 3.90 12.26 7.51
C ASP A 195 2.49 11.65 7.36
N ILE A 196 2.41 10.34 7.59
CA ILE A 196 1.16 9.59 7.52
C ILE A 196 0.18 9.99 8.63
N ASP A 197 0.68 10.50 9.76
CA ASP A 197 -0.16 10.87 10.90
C ASP A 197 -0.99 12.12 10.59
N THR A 198 -0.40 13.11 9.92
CA THR A 198 -1.14 14.28 9.42
C THR A 198 -2.22 13.85 8.43
N LEU A 199 -1.93 12.87 7.56
CA LEU A 199 -2.90 12.32 6.62
C LEU A 199 -4.04 11.60 7.36
N LYS A 200 -3.74 10.75 8.34
CA LYS A 200 -4.73 10.07 9.19
C LYS A 200 -5.59 11.08 9.95
N GLN A 201 -5.01 12.15 10.48
CA GLN A 201 -5.75 13.22 11.13
C GLN A 201 -6.77 13.85 10.17
N TYR A 202 -6.37 14.18 8.94
CA TYR A 202 -7.28 14.70 7.92
C TYR A 202 -8.36 13.70 7.53
N LYS A 203 -8.02 12.42 7.39
CA LYS A 203 -8.99 11.35 7.12
C LYS A 203 -10.05 11.28 8.22
N ASN A 204 -9.62 11.27 9.48
CA ASN A 204 -10.48 11.13 10.65
C ASN A 204 -11.48 12.29 10.82
N ILE A 205 -11.12 13.49 10.38
CA ILE A 205 -12.02 14.65 10.41
C ILE A 205 -12.87 14.80 9.14
N GLY A 206 -12.78 13.85 8.20
CA GLY A 206 -13.69 13.75 7.06
C GLY A 206 -13.12 14.14 5.70
N ALA A 207 -11.79 14.31 5.56
CA ALA A 207 -11.19 14.50 4.24
C ALA A 207 -11.38 13.24 3.38
N THR A 208 -11.83 13.43 2.14
CA THR A 208 -11.97 12.34 1.16
C THR A 208 -10.63 12.01 0.50
N TYR A 209 -9.85 13.04 0.21
CA TYR A 209 -8.59 12.95 -0.51
C TYR A 209 -7.54 13.89 0.10
N PHE A 210 -6.30 13.76 -0.35
CA PHE A 210 -5.17 14.50 0.20
C PHE A 210 -4.36 15.17 -0.90
N SER A 211 -3.77 16.34 -0.63
CA SER A 211 -2.87 16.99 -1.58
C SER A 211 -1.53 17.39 -0.98
N ILE A 212 -0.44 17.04 -1.66
CA ILE A 212 0.94 17.35 -1.26
C ILE A 212 1.60 18.31 -2.26
N SER A 213 2.49 19.15 -1.75
CA SER A 213 3.32 20.08 -2.55
C SER A 213 4.58 20.49 -1.77
N THR A 214 4.45 21.13 -0.62
CA THR A 214 5.61 21.60 0.18
C THR A 214 6.52 20.47 0.69
N LEU A 215 6.03 19.22 0.68
CA LEU A 215 6.83 18.02 0.95
C LEU A 215 8.07 17.98 0.04
N PHE A 216 7.91 18.29 -1.25
CA PHE A 216 8.97 18.27 -2.26
C PHE A 216 9.99 19.43 -2.15
N ASN A 217 9.79 20.38 -1.22
CA ASN A 217 10.77 21.45 -0.97
C ASN A 217 11.81 21.07 0.12
N GLY A 218 11.71 19.89 0.76
CA GLY A 218 12.61 19.42 1.83
C GLY A 218 13.93 18.81 1.34
N ASN A 219 14.85 18.53 2.26
CA ASN A 219 16.09 17.78 1.96
C ASN A 219 15.73 16.42 1.32
N GLN A 220 16.47 16.04 0.28
CA GLN A 220 16.33 14.77 -0.45
C GLN A 220 16.36 13.52 0.45
N ALA A 221 16.81 13.62 1.70
CA ALA A 221 16.75 12.54 2.70
C ALA A 221 15.32 12.11 3.08
N GLU A 222 14.33 13.03 3.07
CA GLU A 222 12.91 12.66 3.22
C GLU A 222 12.35 12.00 1.94
N PHE A 223 13.06 12.16 0.82
CA PHE A 223 12.69 11.67 -0.51
C PHE A 223 13.32 10.32 -0.87
N GLY A 224 14.53 10.05 -0.34
CA GLY A 224 15.19 8.75 -0.40
C GLY A 224 14.40 7.64 0.33
N TYR A 225 13.34 8.01 1.06
CA TYR A 225 12.40 7.06 1.64
C TYR A 225 11.33 6.59 0.63
N LEU A 226 11.04 7.38 -0.41
CA LEU A 226 10.12 7.01 -1.49
C LEU A 226 10.88 6.39 -2.67
N GLU A 227 12.03 6.91 -3.10
CA GLU A 227 12.78 6.30 -4.21
C GLU A 227 13.32 4.88 -3.92
N ASN A 228 13.57 4.53 -2.65
CA ASN A 228 14.01 3.18 -2.26
C ASN A 228 12.85 2.15 -2.15
N LEU A 229 11.60 2.57 -2.37
CA LEU A 229 10.45 1.66 -2.47
C LEU A 229 10.21 1.18 -3.93
N TYR A 230 10.81 1.85 -4.93
CA TYR A 230 10.40 1.70 -6.34
C TYR A 230 11.41 1.05 -7.27
N GLN A 231 12.47 0.49 -6.70
CA GLN A 231 13.14 -0.66 -7.29
C GLN A 231 13.36 -1.58 -6.10
N SER A 232 12.92 -2.83 -6.15
CA SER A 232 13.88 -3.77 -6.69
C SER A 232 13.38 -5.21 -6.61
N SER A 233 13.70 -5.99 -7.64
CA SER A 233 13.97 -7.42 -7.48
C SER A 233 15.33 -7.67 -6.80
N SER A 234 15.85 -6.69 -6.03
CA SER A 234 17.26 -6.56 -5.63
C SER A 234 17.51 -5.45 -4.58
N PHE A 235 17.41 -5.72 -3.27
CA PHE A 235 17.76 -4.74 -2.24
C PHE A 235 19.28 -4.64 -2.08
N MET A 236 19.86 -3.44 -2.13
CA MET A 236 21.30 -3.25 -1.88
C MET A 236 21.51 -2.37 -0.65
N GLY A 237 22.35 -2.83 0.29
CA GLY A 237 22.63 -2.08 1.51
C GLY A 237 23.85 -2.58 2.25
N GLU A 238 24.40 -1.72 3.10
CA GLU A 238 25.44 -2.15 4.04
C GLU A 238 24.82 -3.01 5.15
N ILE A 239 25.55 -4.05 5.57
CA ILE A 239 25.16 -4.93 6.67
C ILE A 239 26.05 -4.71 7.89
N SER A 240 25.42 -4.62 9.06
CA SER A 240 26.13 -4.61 10.34
C SER A 240 25.46 -5.48 11.40
N LEU A 241 26.20 -5.66 12.49
CA LEU A 241 25.68 -6.19 13.75
C LEU A 241 25.09 -5.04 14.58
N PRO A 242 24.23 -5.33 15.57
CA PRO A 242 23.75 -4.34 16.55
C PRO A 242 24.89 -3.67 17.35
N GLU A 243 24.82 -2.35 17.57
CA GLU A 243 25.77 -1.58 18.39
C GLU A 243 25.31 -1.44 19.86
N ASN A 244 26.29 -1.38 20.79
CA ASN A 244 26.23 -1.51 22.28
C ASN A 244 26.67 -2.89 22.81
N SER A 245 27.98 -3.08 22.87
CA SER A 245 28.67 -4.33 23.19
C SER A 245 29.48 -4.20 24.49
N TYR A 246 29.03 -4.75 25.62
CA TYR A 246 29.95 -5.14 26.72
C TYR A 246 29.54 -6.37 27.56
N THR A 247 28.67 -7.25 27.06
CA THR A 247 28.70 -8.68 27.42
C THR A 247 28.39 -9.53 26.19
N GLN A 248 29.34 -10.36 25.77
CA GLN A 248 29.32 -11.13 24.52
C GLN A 248 28.21 -12.22 24.44
N GLU A 249 27.45 -12.46 25.51
CA GLU A 249 26.47 -13.56 25.57
C GLU A 249 25.00 -13.13 25.55
N GLN A 250 24.61 -11.91 25.93
CA GLN A 250 23.20 -11.60 26.23
C GLN A 250 22.44 -10.78 25.17
N LEU A 251 23.10 -10.28 24.13
CA LEU A 251 22.47 -9.61 22.97
C LEU A 251 22.13 -10.54 21.80
N GLN A 252 22.31 -11.86 21.98
CA GLN A 252 22.39 -12.83 20.89
C GLN A 252 21.19 -12.85 19.93
N TYR A 253 20.04 -12.26 20.26
CA TYR A 253 18.80 -12.55 19.55
C TYR A 253 17.98 -11.32 19.16
N GLY A 254 18.47 -10.07 19.27
CA GLY A 254 17.67 -8.90 18.83
C GLY A 254 16.30 -8.77 19.53
N CYS A 255 16.15 -9.35 20.72
CA CYS A 255 14.92 -9.33 21.51
C CYS A 255 14.81 -8.07 22.38
N GLN A 256 15.92 -7.36 22.56
CA GLN A 256 16.04 -6.13 23.34
C GLN A 256 16.33 -4.96 22.40
N PRO A 257 16.07 -3.70 22.80
CA PRO A 257 16.43 -2.53 22.01
C PRO A 257 17.93 -2.46 21.72
N TYR A 258 18.26 -2.09 20.48
CA TYR A 258 19.63 -1.87 20.03
C TYR A 258 19.68 -0.76 18.99
N THR A 259 20.88 -0.29 18.67
CA THR A 259 21.11 0.67 17.59
C THR A 259 21.78 -0.01 16.40
N VAL A 260 21.49 0.47 15.20
CA VAL A 260 22.17 0.04 13.98
C VAL A 260 22.37 1.27 13.08
N ASN A 261 23.56 1.39 12.49
CA ASN A 261 23.89 2.53 11.62
C ASN A 261 23.79 2.18 10.13
N THR A 262 23.36 0.96 9.81
CA THR A 262 23.29 0.43 8.45
C THR A 262 21.86 -0.02 8.12
N PRO A 263 21.49 -0.03 6.83
CA PRO A 263 20.15 -0.43 6.41
C PRO A 263 19.86 -1.93 6.57
N ILE A 264 20.88 -2.80 6.70
CA ILE A 264 20.72 -4.25 6.90
C ILE A 264 21.29 -4.67 8.26
N VAL A 265 20.48 -5.34 9.07
CA VAL A 265 20.93 -5.90 10.35
C VAL A 265 21.00 -7.43 10.32
N LEU A 266 22.10 -8.00 10.82
CA LEU A 266 22.27 -9.46 11.01
C LEU A 266 21.97 -9.86 12.46
N ILE A 267 21.05 -10.80 12.67
CA ILE A 267 20.61 -11.22 14.02
C ILE A 267 20.53 -12.75 14.09
N LYS A 268 20.85 -13.38 15.23
CA LYS A 268 20.58 -14.82 15.41
C LYS A 268 19.13 -15.10 15.77
N ARG A 269 18.66 -16.28 15.39
CA ARG A 269 17.28 -16.73 15.65
C ARG A 269 16.92 -16.82 17.13
N GLY A 270 17.65 -17.52 17.98
CA GLY A 270 17.32 -17.68 19.40
C GLY A 270 15.90 -18.07 19.74
N GLU A 271 15.51 -17.69 20.96
CA GLU A 271 14.27 -18.18 21.59
C GLU A 271 13.12 -17.17 21.57
N CYS A 272 13.36 -15.88 21.29
CA CYS A 272 12.26 -14.91 21.24
C CYS A 272 11.54 -14.90 19.89
N LYS A 273 10.26 -14.55 19.94
CA LYS A 273 9.37 -14.49 18.78
C LYS A 273 9.93 -13.58 17.68
N PHE A 274 9.76 -13.97 16.42
CA PHE A 274 10.26 -13.21 15.27
C PHE A 274 9.67 -11.80 15.17
N ALA A 275 8.40 -11.63 15.55
CA ALA A 275 7.75 -10.32 15.60
C ALA A 275 8.45 -9.35 16.58
N VAL A 276 8.97 -9.86 17.70
CA VAL A 276 9.73 -9.02 18.65
C VAL A 276 11.00 -8.51 18.00
N LYS A 277 11.75 -9.37 17.29
CA LYS A 277 12.97 -8.99 16.57
C LYS A 277 12.69 -7.98 15.46
N ALA A 278 11.64 -8.24 14.67
CA ALA A 278 11.23 -7.36 13.59
C ALA A 278 10.88 -5.97 14.12
N ASN A 279 10.21 -5.89 15.27
CA ASN A 279 9.93 -4.63 15.94
C ASN A 279 11.22 -3.90 16.36
N GLN A 280 12.14 -4.59 17.03
CA GLN A 280 13.40 -3.98 17.47
C GLN A 280 14.26 -3.52 16.29
N ALA A 281 14.32 -4.30 15.21
CA ALA A 281 15.01 -3.92 13.97
C ALA A 281 14.40 -2.68 13.32
N THR A 282 13.07 -2.61 13.28
CA THR A 282 12.35 -1.44 12.77
C THR A 282 12.65 -0.20 13.62
N LEU A 283 12.60 -0.32 14.95
CA LEU A 283 12.90 0.76 15.89
C LEU A 283 14.37 1.21 15.82
N ALA A 284 15.28 0.28 15.57
CA ALA A 284 16.70 0.55 15.37
C ALA A 284 17.00 1.28 14.05
N GLY A 285 16.02 1.36 13.13
CA GLY A 285 16.15 2.04 11.84
C GLY A 285 16.55 1.14 10.67
N ALA A 286 16.63 -0.19 10.88
CA ALA A 286 16.91 -1.13 9.81
C ALA A 286 15.80 -1.12 8.74
N LYS A 287 16.18 -1.42 7.50
CA LYS A 287 15.29 -1.63 6.35
C LYS A 287 15.22 -3.08 5.94
N PHE A 288 16.24 -3.86 6.29
CA PHE A 288 16.29 -5.29 6.09
C PHE A 288 16.88 -6.00 7.32
N MET A 289 16.36 -7.16 7.66
CA MET A 289 16.83 -8.02 8.74
C MET A 289 17.14 -9.40 8.20
N ILE A 290 18.36 -9.87 8.41
CA ILE A 290 18.77 -11.25 8.12
C ILE A 290 18.86 -12.01 9.43
N ILE A 291 18.05 -13.07 9.55
CA ILE A 291 18.05 -13.97 10.69
C ILE A 291 18.94 -15.16 10.36
N THR A 292 20.05 -15.33 11.08
CA THR A 292 20.83 -16.56 11.01
C THR A 292 20.18 -17.62 11.89
N ASN A 293 19.74 -18.71 11.27
CA ASN A 293 19.23 -19.84 12.02
C ASN A 293 20.36 -20.43 12.89
N ASP A 294 20.04 -20.81 14.13
CA ASP A 294 20.98 -21.39 15.10
C ASP A 294 20.68 -22.88 15.38
N ARG A 295 19.74 -23.47 14.61
CA ARG A 295 19.36 -24.88 14.68
C ARG A 295 19.63 -25.56 13.34
N ASP A 296 20.05 -26.82 13.37
CA ASP A 296 20.23 -27.63 12.16
C ASP A 296 18.89 -28.23 11.74
N GLU A 297 18.08 -27.40 11.05
CA GLU A 297 16.76 -27.79 10.56
C GLU A 297 16.45 -27.14 9.22
N ASP A 298 15.50 -27.73 8.49
CA ASP A 298 15.03 -27.21 7.22
C ASP A 298 14.24 -25.91 7.43
N ILE A 299 14.91 -24.78 7.21
CA ILE A 299 14.33 -23.44 7.37
C ILE A 299 13.15 -23.17 6.42
N THR A 300 12.99 -23.95 5.33
CA THR A 300 11.81 -23.84 4.45
C THR A 300 10.54 -24.32 5.13
N GLN A 301 10.66 -24.90 6.34
CA GLN A 301 9.55 -25.36 7.16
C GLN A 301 9.19 -24.40 8.29
N LEU A 302 9.91 -23.30 8.46
CA LEU A 302 9.67 -22.32 9.51
C LEU A 302 8.78 -21.18 9.01
N SER A 303 7.76 -20.85 9.78
CA SER A 303 6.99 -19.63 9.60
C SER A 303 7.54 -18.53 10.49
N LEU A 304 7.83 -17.40 9.88
CA LEU A 304 8.19 -16.17 10.58
C LEU A 304 6.96 -15.33 10.96
N VAL A 305 5.76 -15.80 10.59
CA VAL A 305 4.48 -15.12 10.87
C VAL A 305 4.05 -15.46 12.29
N ASP A 306 4.13 -14.48 13.18
CA ASP A 306 3.60 -14.59 14.54
C ASP A 306 2.12 -14.20 14.52
N ARG A 307 1.22 -15.18 14.75
CA ARG A 307 -0.24 -15.01 14.77
C ARG A 307 -0.74 -14.00 15.81
N SER A 308 0.13 -13.46 16.66
CA SER A 308 -0.22 -12.68 17.86
C SER A 308 0.01 -11.17 17.76
N SER A 309 0.52 -10.63 16.66
CA SER A 309 0.82 -9.19 16.56
C SER A 309 0.13 -8.52 15.37
N ASN A 310 -0.79 -7.59 15.67
CA ASN A 310 -1.33 -6.59 14.73
C ASN A 310 -0.25 -5.57 14.26
N ASN A 311 1.02 -5.96 14.23
CA ASN A 311 2.13 -5.06 13.97
C ASN A 311 2.52 -5.18 12.49
N HIS A 312 2.20 -4.14 11.72
CA HIS A 312 2.73 -3.97 10.38
C HIS A 312 4.21 -3.53 10.48
N PHE A 313 5.13 -4.37 10.04
CA PHE A 313 6.57 -4.04 9.98
C PHE A 313 6.92 -3.52 8.60
N ASN A 314 7.59 -2.37 8.51
CA ASN A 314 8.18 -1.85 7.27
C ASN A 314 9.66 -2.28 7.21
N LEU A 315 9.86 -3.60 7.13
CA LEU A 315 11.15 -4.28 7.26
C LEU A 315 11.16 -5.55 6.41
N GLY A 316 12.10 -5.64 5.46
CA GLY A 316 12.36 -6.90 4.78
C GLY A 316 13.02 -7.89 5.73
N ILE A 317 12.55 -9.13 5.79
CA ILE A 317 13.15 -10.18 6.63
C ILE A 317 13.63 -11.29 5.70
N ILE A 318 14.81 -11.86 5.92
CA ILE A 318 15.24 -13.16 5.34
C ILE A 318 15.82 -14.01 6.46
N MET A 319 15.68 -15.33 6.35
CA MET A 319 16.29 -16.31 7.23
C MET A 319 17.25 -17.13 6.39
N VAL A 320 18.46 -17.28 6.90
CA VAL A 320 19.50 -18.12 6.31
C VAL A 320 19.71 -19.33 7.21
N ASN A 321 20.04 -20.47 6.60
CA ASN A 321 20.29 -21.70 7.32
C ASN A 321 21.52 -21.55 8.23
N LEU A 322 21.74 -22.52 9.12
CA LEU A 322 22.84 -22.48 10.10
C LEU A 322 24.22 -22.30 9.45
N GLN A 323 24.50 -23.08 8.39
CA GLN A 323 25.82 -23.10 7.77
C GLN A 323 26.16 -21.78 7.06
N ASP A 324 25.22 -21.24 6.28
CA ASP A 324 25.42 -20.00 5.54
C ASP A 324 25.32 -18.77 6.46
N GLY A 325 24.47 -18.84 7.48
CA GLY A 325 24.38 -17.82 8.52
C GLY A 325 25.68 -17.62 9.30
N GLU A 326 26.34 -18.70 9.71
CA GLU A 326 27.63 -18.61 10.40
C GLU A 326 28.74 -18.06 9.49
N LYS A 327 28.79 -18.45 8.21
CA LYS A 327 29.73 -17.86 7.24
C LYS A 327 29.51 -16.35 7.07
N LEU A 328 28.26 -15.93 6.87
CA LEU A 328 27.91 -14.52 6.72
C LEU A 328 28.27 -13.72 7.98
N ARG A 329 27.97 -14.27 9.16
CA ARG A 329 28.31 -13.64 10.44
C ARG A 329 29.81 -13.46 10.61
N GLN A 330 30.61 -14.50 10.34
CA GLN A 330 32.07 -14.41 10.42
C GLN A 330 32.63 -13.33 9.49
N LEU A 331 32.09 -13.19 8.28
CA LEU A 331 32.50 -12.13 7.34
C LEU A 331 32.24 -10.74 7.93
N VAL A 332 31.02 -10.49 8.44
CA VAL A 332 30.64 -9.19 9.04
C VAL A 332 31.49 -8.88 10.28
N GLU A 333 31.70 -9.86 11.17
CA GLU A 333 32.55 -9.70 12.36
C GLU A 333 34.00 -9.38 12.01
N ASN A 334 34.55 -10.04 10.98
CA ASN A 334 35.93 -9.82 10.54
C ASN A 334 36.12 -8.45 9.88
N ALA A 335 35.14 -8.00 9.10
CA ALA A 335 35.16 -6.67 8.50
C ALA A 335 35.07 -5.56 9.56
N HIS A 336 34.20 -5.74 10.57
CA HIS A 336 34.08 -4.80 11.70
C HIS A 336 35.37 -4.67 12.51
N LYS A 337 36.08 -5.80 12.77
CA LYS A 337 37.38 -5.79 13.48
C LYS A 337 38.50 -5.04 12.73
N LYS A 338 38.38 -4.87 11.42
CA LYS A 338 39.40 -4.21 10.58
C LYS A 338 39.18 -2.70 10.42
N ASN A 339 38.19 -2.10 11.11
CA ASN A 339 37.86 -0.67 11.21
C ASN A 339 37.65 0.13 9.90
N ASP A 340 37.93 -0.41 8.72
CA ASP A 340 37.83 0.28 7.41
C ASP A 340 37.14 -0.55 6.31
N GLN A 341 36.48 -1.67 6.65
CA GLN A 341 35.79 -2.53 5.67
C GLN A 341 34.29 -2.57 5.93
N HIS A 342 33.52 -2.00 5.00
CA HIS A 342 32.06 -2.06 4.97
C HIS A 342 31.60 -3.19 4.04
N ILE A 343 30.73 -4.09 4.52
CA ILE A 343 30.16 -5.14 3.69
C ILE A 343 28.84 -4.65 3.12
N LYS A 344 28.74 -4.60 1.79
CA LYS A 344 27.48 -4.38 1.08
C LYS A 344 26.91 -5.70 0.62
N LEU A 345 25.62 -5.90 0.84
CA LEU A 345 24.87 -7.04 0.32
C LEU A 345 23.92 -6.57 -0.76
N SER A 346 23.78 -7.40 -1.79
CA SER A 346 22.72 -7.30 -2.79
C SER A 346 21.82 -8.53 -2.64
N ILE A 347 20.54 -8.31 -2.36
CA ILE A 347 19.55 -9.35 -2.08
C ILE A 347 18.58 -9.39 -3.25
N TYR A 348 18.73 -10.39 -4.12
CA TYR A 348 17.83 -10.58 -5.25
C TYR A 348 16.61 -11.42 -4.85
N LEU A 349 15.42 -10.98 -5.25
CA LEU A 349 14.17 -11.71 -5.00
C LEU A 349 13.59 -12.12 -6.35
N ASP A 350 13.26 -13.40 -6.45
CA ASP A 350 12.71 -13.96 -7.68
C ASP A 350 11.38 -13.28 -8.02
N LYS A 351 11.22 -12.95 -9.30
CA LYS A 351 9.97 -12.39 -9.80
C LYS A 351 8.92 -13.49 -9.88
N ILE A 352 7.69 -13.13 -9.53
CA ILE A 352 6.53 -14.00 -9.79
C ILE A 352 6.36 -14.14 -11.29
N GLU A 353 6.12 -15.36 -11.76
CA GLU A 353 5.90 -15.64 -13.16
C GLU A 353 4.68 -14.89 -13.66
N GLN A 354 4.87 -14.12 -14.74
CA GLN A 354 3.79 -13.34 -15.32
C GLN A 354 2.85 -14.24 -16.14
N SER A 355 1.55 -13.94 -16.10
CA SER A 355 0.54 -14.66 -16.87
C SER A 355 -0.53 -13.72 -17.43
N GLN A 356 -1.21 -14.13 -18.51
CA GLN A 356 -2.41 -13.45 -19.01
C GLN A 356 -3.63 -13.68 -18.11
N ILE A 357 -3.71 -14.88 -17.52
CA ILE A 357 -4.75 -15.27 -16.55
C ILE A 357 -4.04 -15.67 -15.26
N ILE A 358 -4.32 -14.95 -14.19
CA ILE A 358 -3.72 -15.22 -12.88
C ILE A 358 -4.47 -16.36 -12.21
N GLN A 359 -3.73 -17.38 -11.75
CA GLN A 359 -4.26 -18.39 -10.84
C GLN A 359 -4.10 -17.90 -9.40
N LEU A 360 -5.21 -17.73 -8.70
CA LEU A 360 -5.26 -17.21 -7.33
C LEU A 360 -5.85 -18.29 -6.42
N ASP A 361 -4.99 -18.98 -5.67
CA ASP A 361 -5.37 -20.03 -4.74
C ASP A 361 -5.30 -19.49 -3.31
N PHE A 362 -6.45 -19.36 -2.64
CA PHE A 362 -6.53 -18.84 -1.29
C PHE A 362 -6.94 -19.92 -0.29
N TRP A 363 -6.04 -20.19 0.66
CA TRP A 363 -6.23 -21.12 1.76
C TRP A 363 -6.83 -20.39 2.95
N PHE A 364 -8.00 -20.81 3.40
CA PHE A 364 -8.78 -20.09 4.41
C PHE A 364 -9.40 -21.06 5.43
N ASP A 365 -9.93 -20.47 6.49
CA ASP A 365 -11.06 -21.04 7.22
C ASP A 365 -12.18 -19.99 7.30
N SER A 366 -13.43 -20.44 7.36
CA SER A 366 -14.63 -19.60 7.32
C SER A 366 -14.94 -18.86 8.61
N LEU A 367 -14.40 -19.28 9.76
CA LEU A 367 -14.74 -18.70 11.06
C LEU A 367 -13.65 -17.77 11.62
N THR A 368 -12.55 -17.59 10.89
CA THR A 368 -11.45 -16.69 11.23
C THR A 368 -11.64 -15.30 10.61
N PRO A 369 -11.58 -14.21 11.39
CA PRO A 369 -11.75 -12.84 10.90
C PRO A 369 -10.76 -12.43 9.80
N TYR A 370 -9.51 -12.88 9.86
CA TYR A 370 -8.44 -12.53 8.90
C TYR A 370 -8.75 -12.95 7.46
N THR A 371 -9.54 -14.02 7.28
CA THR A 371 -10.04 -14.45 5.97
C THR A 371 -10.77 -13.32 5.25
N TYR A 372 -11.55 -12.54 5.99
CA TYR A 372 -12.45 -11.55 5.43
C TYR A 372 -11.76 -10.23 5.07
N ASP A 373 -10.59 -9.96 5.64
CA ASP A 373 -9.77 -8.82 5.21
C ASP A 373 -9.30 -9.04 3.76
N PHE A 374 -8.86 -10.26 3.43
CA PHE A 374 -8.53 -10.63 2.05
C PHE A 374 -9.77 -10.61 1.15
N PHE A 375 -10.91 -11.15 1.59
CA PHE A 375 -12.14 -11.09 0.78
C PHE A 375 -12.59 -9.66 0.50
N GLN A 376 -12.46 -8.75 1.46
CA GLN A 376 -12.76 -7.34 1.27
C GLN A 376 -11.83 -6.71 0.22
N ALA A 377 -10.53 -6.94 0.35
CA ALA A 377 -9.52 -6.46 -0.61
C ALA A 377 -9.80 -6.99 -2.02
N LEU A 378 -10.06 -8.30 -2.17
CA LEU A 378 -10.35 -8.91 -3.46
C LEU A 378 -11.68 -8.43 -4.05
N ASN A 379 -12.73 -8.26 -3.24
CA ASN A 379 -14.02 -7.79 -3.70
C ASN A 379 -13.96 -6.35 -4.25
N GLN A 380 -13.20 -5.49 -3.56
CA GLN A 380 -12.95 -4.13 -4.03
C GLN A 380 -12.21 -4.15 -5.38
N LEU A 381 -11.19 -5.01 -5.54
CA LEU A 381 -10.49 -5.15 -6.81
C LEU A 381 -11.41 -5.60 -7.94
N TYR A 382 -12.25 -6.61 -7.70
CA TYR A 382 -13.24 -7.07 -8.68
C TYR A 382 -14.20 -5.96 -9.10
N SER A 383 -14.64 -5.15 -8.14
CA SER A 383 -15.52 -4.00 -8.38
C SER A 383 -14.83 -2.96 -9.26
N ASP A 384 -13.58 -2.64 -8.97
CA ASP A 384 -12.80 -1.67 -9.73
C ASP A 384 -12.48 -2.17 -11.14
N MET A 385 -12.19 -3.47 -11.31
CA MET A 385 -11.97 -4.09 -12.63
C MET A 385 -13.21 -3.93 -13.51
N LYS A 386 -14.39 -4.27 -12.98
CA LYS A 386 -15.65 -4.10 -13.71
C LYS A 386 -15.93 -2.63 -14.01
N PHE A 387 -15.65 -1.74 -13.07
CA PHE A 387 -15.86 -0.30 -13.24
C PHE A 387 -15.08 0.27 -14.42
N VAL A 388 -13.86 -0.22 -14.66
CA VAL A 388 -13.02 0.20 -15.80
C VAL A 388 -13.20 -0.64 -17.05
N GLY A 389 -14.17 -1.56 -17.06
CA GLY A 389 -14.49 -2.38 -18.22
C GLY A 389 -13.64 -3.63 -18.38
N ASP A 390 -12.81 -4.00 -17.40
CA ASP A 390 -12.20 -5.32 -17.35
C ASP A 390 -13.22 -6.37 -16.91
N ASN A 391 -13.10 -7.57 -17.47
CA ASN A 391 -13.84 -8.73 -16.98
C ASN A 391 -12.97 -9.51 -15.99
N PRO A 392 -13.14 -9.36 -14.67
CA PRO A 392 -12.24 -9.94 -13.68
C PRO A 392 -12.22 -11.47 -13.74
N ASP A 393 -13.36 -12.13 -13.99
CA ASP A 393 -13.44 -13.59 -14.08
C ASP A 393 -12.73 -14.16 -15.33
N GLN A 394 -12.41 -13.33 -16.33
CA GLN A 394 -11.56 -13.71 -17.48
C GLN A 394 -10.07 -13.45 -17.24
N LYS A 395 -9.73 -12.69 -16.19
CA LYS A 395 -8.35 -12.28 -15.86
C LYS A 395 -7.80 -12.99 -14.64
N ILE A 396 -8.66 -13.36 -13.70
CA ILE A 396 -8.31 -13.97 -12.42
C ILE A 396 -9.16 -15.24 -12.27
N ASN A 397 -8.49 -16.38 -12.20
CA ASN A 397 -9.12 -17.62 -11.75
C ASN A 397 -8.94 -17.72 -10.24
N PHE A 398 -10.00 -17.42 -9.49
CA PHE A 398 -10.00 -17.49 -8.03
C PHE A 398 -10.49 -18.84 -7.53
N ASN A 399 -9.56 -19.61 -6.96
CA ASN A 399 -9.82 -20.88 -6.29
C ASN A 399 -9.76 -20.69 -4.79
N LEU A 400 -10.76 -21.22 -4.12
CA LEU A 400 -10.88 -21.21 -2.68
C LEU A 400 -10.49 -22.59 -2.16
N HIS A 401 -9.67 -22.67 -1.11
CA HIS A 401 -9.21 -23.93 -0.50
C HIS A 401 -9.37 -23.88 1.02
N SER A 402 -10.03 -24.88 1.60
CA SER A 402 -10.23 -24.95 3.05
C SER A 402 -9.06 -25.64 3.71
N TYR A 403 -8.55 -25.05 4.78
CA TYR A 403 -7.52 -25.68 5.58
C TYR A 403 -8.14 -26.72 6.52
N VAL A 404 -8.02 -28.00 6.15
CA VAL A 404 -8.56 -29.12 6.92
C VAL A 404 -7.44 -30.10 7.25
N GLN A 405 -7.29 -30.46 8.52
CA GLN A 405 -6.32 -31.46 8.95
C GLN A 405 -6.92 -32.85 8.85
N ARG A 406 -6.15 -33.79 8.30
CA ARG A 406 -6.54 -35.20 8.27
C ARG A 406 -5.88 -35.94 9.42
N ASP A 407 -6.68 -36.46 10.36
CA ASP A 407 -6.16 -37.31 11.43
C ASP A 407 -6.63 -38.75 11.24
N VAL A 408 -5.69 -39.63 10.87
CA VAL A 408 -5.97 -41.06 10.66
C VAL A 408 -5.84 -41.85 11.97
N THR A 409 -5.38 -41.18 13.03
CA THR A 409 -5.19 -41.75 14.36
C THR A 409 -5.69 -40.73 15.33
N VAL A 410 -6.83 -40.92 15.98
CA VAL A 410 -7.22 -40.13 17.15
C VAL A 410 -6.06 -40.19 18.15
N ARG A 411 -5.09 -39.26 18.05
CA ARG A 411 -4.01 -39.14 19.01
C ARG A 411 -4.67 -38.51 20.21
N ASP A 412 -4.53 -39.16 21.36
CA ASP A 412 -5.04 -38.68 22.64
C ASP A 412 -4.75 -37.17 22.79
N GLY A 413 -5.78 -36.33 22.61
CA GLY A 413 -5.63 -34.88 22.69
C GLY A 413 -6.50 -34.03 21.74
N TYR A 414 -6.96 -34.55 20.59
CA TYR A 414 -7.91 -33.82 19.74
C TYR A 414 -9.36 -34.02 20.21
N ASP A 415 -10.05 -32.92 20.52
CA ASP A 415 -11.46 -32.97 20.90
C ASP A 415 -12.30 -33.45 19.71
N LYS A 416 -13.07 -34.53 19.90
CA LYS A 416 -14.01 -35.07 18.90
C LYS A 416 -15.02 -34.02 18.41
N ASN A 417 -15.28 -33.00 19.22
CA ASN A 417 -16.15 -31.88 18.84
C ASN A 417 -15.57 -31.02 17.72
N ASN A 418 -14.27 -31.10 17.45
CA ASN A 418 -13.59 -30.31 16.42
C ASN A 418 -13.45 -31.03 15.06
N CYS A 419 -14.08 -32.21 14.91
CA CYS A 419 -13.87 -33.07 13.75
C CYS A 419 -15.17 -33.62 13.13
N LEU A 420 -15.12 -33.91 11.83
CA LEU A 420 -16.13 -34.63 11.04
C LEU A 420 -15.69 -36.06 10.70
N ASP A 421 -16.61 -36.88 10.17
CA ASP A 421 -16.38 -38.26 9.73
C ASP A 421 -15.61 -39.13 10.74
N ASN A 422 -16.09 -39.15 11.99
CA ASN A 422 -15.49 -39.92 13.11
C ASN A 422 -14.03 -39.54 13.42
N GLY A 423 -13.65 -38.28 13.21
CA GLY A 423 -12.31 -37.78 13.51
C GLY A 423 -11.36 -37.76 12.32
N GLU A 424 -11.82 -38.13 11.12
CA GLU A 424 -10.95 -38.17 9.94
C GLU A 424 -10.55 -36.76 9.46
N TYR A 425 -11.44 -35.78 9.59
CA TYR A 425 -11.21 -34.39 9.17
C TYR A 425 -11.45 -33.45 10.34
N CYS A 426 -10.46 -32.63 10.69
CA CYS A 426 -10.47 -31.76 11.86
C CYS A 426 -10.06 -30.33 11.50
N ALA A 427 -10.57 -29.35 12.24
CA ALA A 427 -10.12 -27.97 12.20
C ALA A 427 -9.84 -27.47 13.63
N ILE A 428 -9.13 -26.36 13.73
CA ILE A 428 -8.90 -25.71 15.03
C ILE A 428 -10.21 -25.09 15.50
N ASP A 429 -10.47 -25.20 16.80
CA ASP A 429 -11.57 -24.51 17.45
C ASP A 429 -11.44 -22.98 17.27
N PRO A 430 -12.41 -22.31 16.63
CA PRO A 430 -12.30 -20.91 16.27
C PRO A 430 -12.44 -19.95 17.48
N ASP A 431 -13.07 -20.37 18.57
CA ASP A 431 -13.34 -19.50 19.73
C ASP A 431 -12.92 -20.10 21.09
N GLN A 432 -12.30 -21.29 21.07
CA GLN A 432 -11.72 -22.06 22.18
C GLN A 432 -12.71 -22.53 23.24
N SER A 433 -13.39 -21.61 23.91
CA SER A 433 -14.36 -21.89 24.98
C SER A 433 -15.72 -21.26 24.68
N GLY A 434 -15.90 -20.72 23.48
CA GLY A 434 -17.17 -20.21 23.01
C GLY A 434 -18.05 -21.34 22.46
N PRO A 435 -19.18 -20.97 21.83
CA PRO A 435 -20.16 -21.93 21.34
C PRO A 435 -19.75 -22.63 20.03
N LEU A 436 -18.74 -22.15 19.32
CA LEU A 436 -18.32 -22.69 18.03
C LEU A 436 -17.26 -23.76 18.21
N THR A 437 -17.20 -24.68 17.26
CA THR A 437 -16.24 -25.78 17.27
C THR A 437 -15.49 -25.85 15.94
N GLY A 438 -14.38 -26.56 15.92
CA GLY A 438 -13.69 -26.89 14.68
C GLY A 438 -14.59 -27.64 13.69
N LYS A 439 -15.57 -28.41 14.18
CA LYS A 439 -16.56 -29.05 13.32
C LYS A 439 -17.42 -28.02 12.58
N ASP A 440 -17.86 -26.96 13.27
CA ASP A 440 -18.63 -25.87 12.64
C ASP A 440 -17.81 -25.19 11.54
N THR A 441 -16.51 -24.96 11.78
CA THR A 441 -15.59 -24.43 10.77
C THR A 441 -15.61 -25.29 9.50
N ILE A 442 -15.48 -26.62 9.63
CA ILE A 442 -15.47 -27.51 8.47
C ILE A 442 -16.83 -27.50 7.74
N GLU A 443 -17.94 -27.44 8.48
CA GLU A 443 -19.28 -27.40 7.88
C GLU A 443 -19.51 -26.10 7.07
N TYR A 444 -19.05 -24.95 7.57
CA TYR A 444 -19.14 -23.69 6.84
C TYR A 444 -18.16 -23.61 5.67
N ASP A 445 -16.96 -24.16 5.83
CA ASP A 445 -15.97 -24.32 4.77
C ASP A 445 -16.56 -25.08 3.57
N ILE A 446 -17.21 -26.22 3.83
CA ILE A 446 -17.90 -27.00 2.78
C ILE A 446 -18.99 -26.16 2.10
N LYS A 447 -19.79 -25.41 2.86
CA LYS A 447 -20.82 -24.52 2.28
C LYS A 447 -20.19 -23.46 1.38
N PHE A 448 -19.06 -22.88 1.77
CA PHE A 448 -18.35 -21.88 0.96
C PHE A 448 -17.83 -22.49 -0.35
N HIS A 449 -17.26 -23.69 -0.31
CA HIS A 449 -16.88 -24.45 -1.51
C HIS A 449 -18.07 -24.69 -2.44
N CYS A 450 -19.19 -25.17 -1.89
CA CYS A 450 -20.40 -25.39 -2.66
C CYS A 450 -20.89 -24.09 -3.30
N LEU A 451 -20.99 -22.99 -2.54
CA LEU A 451 -21.42 -21.69 -3.05
C LEU A 451 -20.50 -21.19 -4.17
N LYS A 452 -19.18 -21.31 -4.01
CA LYS A 452 -18.22 -20.86 -5.01
C LYS A 452 -18.36 -21.58 -6.35
N ASN A 453 -18.82 -22.84 -6.36
CA ASN A 453 -19.07 -23.61 -7.58
C ASN A 453 -20.28 -23.13 -8.39
N TYR A 454 -21.24 -22.45 -7.75
CA TYR A 454 -22.46 -21.98 -8.40
C TYR A 454 -22.47 -20.47 -8.66
N LEU A 455 -21.53 -19.72 -8.09
CA LEU A 455 -21.51 -18.26 -8.12
C LEU A 455 -20.29 -17.72 -8.86
N GLN A 456 -20.49 -16.58 -9.53
CA GLN A 456 -19.36 -15.76 -9.96
C GLN A 456 -18.58 -15.28 -8.74
N THR A 457 -17.28 -15.02 -8.92
CA THR A 457 -16.40 -14.72 -7.80
C THR A 457 -16.86 -13.51 -6.98
N GLN A 458 -17.28 -12.43 -7.65
CA GLN A 458 -17.77 -11.25 -6.93
C GLN A 458 -19.03 -11.52 -6.11
N GLN A 459 -19.98 -12.31 -6.63
CA GLN A 459 -21.21 -12.66 -5.91
C GLN A 459 -20.90 -13.51 -4.68
N PHE A 460 -19.96 -14.47 -4.81
CA PHE A 460 -19.46 -15.23 -3.68
C PHE A 460 -18.83 -14.32 -2.62
N LEU A 461 -17.96 -13.38 -3.02
CA LEU A 461 -17.28 -12.47 -2.10
C LEU A 461 -18.27 -11.56 -1.36
N GLU A 462 -19.28 -11.03 -2.04
CA GLU A 462 -20.35 -10.23 -1.43
C GLU A 462 -21.12 -11.03 -0.37
N ILE A 463 -21.50 -12.28 -0.67
CA ILE A 463 -22.21 -13.16 0.28
C ILE A 463 -21.30 -13.52 1.46
N ALA A 464 -20.04 -13.84 1.22
CA ALA A 464 -19.07 -14.16 2.28
C ALA A 464 -18.87 -12.96 3.22
N LEU A 465 -18.76 -11.74 2.67
CA LEU A 465 -18.66 -10.52 3.47
C LEU A 465 -19.93 -10.28 4.29
N GLU A 466 -21.11 -10.49 3.73
CA GLU A 466 -22.38 -10.39 4.46
C GLU A 466 -22.48 -11.43 5.58
N PHE A 467 -22.01 -12.66 5.34
CA PHE A 467 -21.93 -13.70 6.36
C PHE A 467 -21.08 -13.25 7.56
N ARG A 468 -19.92 -12.63 7.34
CA ARG A 468 -19.13 -12.04 8.44
C ARG A 468 -19.96 -11.04 9.24
N PHE A 469 -20.61 -10.08 8.58
CA PHE A 469 -21.34 -9.01 9.26
C PHE A 469 -22.55 -9.55 10.04
N GLN A 470 -23.31 -10.47 9.47
CA GLN A 470 -24.54 -10.97 10.08
C GLN A 470 -24.31 -12.10 11.09
N CYS A 471 -23.31 -12.95 10.84
CA CYS A 471 -23.11 -14.18 11.61
C CYS A 471 -21.93 -14.10 12.57
N LEU A 472 -20.84 -13.39 12.25
CA LEU A 472 -19.64 -13.37 13.12
C LEU A 472 -19.55 -12.12 14.02
N GLY A 473 -20.11 -10.98 13.60
CA GLY A 473 -20.11 -9.73 14.38
C GLY A 473 -18.70 -9.18 14.71
N ASP A 474 -18.63 -8.18 15.62
CA ASP A 474 -17.36 -7.66 16.19
C ASP A 474 -16.88 -8.49 17.39
N SER A 475 -17.75 -9.32 17.95
CA SER A 475 -17.49 -10.31 19.00
C SER A 475 -18.19 -11.60 18.58
N TYR A 476 -17.48 -12.73 18.57
CA TYR A 476 -17.89 -14.07 18.12
C TYR A 476 -19.19 -14.61 18.77
N GLU A 477 -20.31 -13.96 18.57
CA GLU A 477 -21.63 -14.43 18.97
C GLU A 477 -22.46 -14.64 17.70
N ILE A 478 -22.48 -15.88 17.21
CA ILE A 478 -23.34 -16.26 16.11
C ILE A 478 -24.79 -16.31 16.61
N SER A 479 -25.64 -15.41 16.11
CA SER A 479 -27.07 -15.61 16.17
C SER A 479 -27.45 -16.78 15.25
N SER A 480 -28.14 -17.79 15.79
CA SER A 480 -28.48 -19.04 15.11
C SER A 480 -29.21 -18.81 13.77
N TYR A 481 -28.47 -18.70 12.66
CA TYR A 481 -29.05 -18.61 11.33
C TYR A 481 -29.35 -20.01 10.82
N ASN A 482 -30.58 -20.46 11.07
CA ASN A 482 -31.09 -21.77 10.68
C ASN A 482 -31.47 -21.77 9.18
N ASP A 483 -30.48 -21.75 8.28
CA ASP A 483 -30.76 -21.95 6.85
C ASP A 483 -30.74 -23.42 6.46
N ASN A 484 -31.90 -24.07 6.59
CA ASN A 484 -32.16 -25.45 6.16
C ASN A 484 -32.25 -25.62 4.63
N ARG A 485 -31.94 -24.61 3.82
CA ARG A 485 -32.15 -24.65 2.35
C ARG A 485 -31.03 -25.33 1.56
N TYR A 486 -29.89 -25.65 2.18
CA TYR A 486 -28.79 -26.37 1.53
C TYR A 486 -28.44 -27.65 2.29
N LYS A 487 -29.29 -28.68 2.16
CA LYS A 487 -28.91 -30.05 2.53
C LYS A 487 -27.94 -30.58 1.47
N ILE A 488 -26.67 -30.25 1.62
CA ILE A 488 -25.61 -30.87 0.83
C ILE A 488 -25.51 -32.35 1.25
N GLN A 489 -25.40 -33.26 0.28
CA GLN A 489 -25.40 -34.68 0.56
C GLN A 489 -24.09 -35.10 1.24
N GLN A 490 -24.19 -36.00 2.24
CA GLN A 490 -23.03 -36.49 3.01
C GLN A 490 -21.89 -37.04 2.13
N TYR A 491 -22.20 -37.59 0.96
CA TYR A 491 -21.21 -38.13 0.02
C TYR A 491 -20.42 -37.02 -0.71
N GLU A 492 -21.04 -35.88 -1.02
CA GLU A 492 -20.38 -34.74 -1.67
C GLU A 492 -19.41 -34.05 -0.70
N HIS A 493 -19.75 -33.95 0.59
CA HIS A 493 -18.86 -33.40 1.63
C HIS A 493 -17.52 -34.12 1.66
N ARG A 494 -17.56 -35.45 1.66
CA ARG A 494 -16.38 -36.28 1.80
C ARG A 494 -15.43 -36.12 0.62
N GLN A 495 -15.96 -36.01 -0.60
CA GLN A 495 -15.14 -35.79 -1.80
C GLN A 495 -14.45 -34.42 -1.75
N ILE A 496 -15.16 -33.37 -1.33
CA ILE A 496 -14.58 -32.03 -1.14
C ILE A 496 -13.44 -32.09 -0.13
N LEU A 497 -13.66 -32.65 1.06
CA LEU A 497 -12.64 -32.72 2.12
C LEU A 497 -11.43 -33.58 1.72
N GLN A 498 -11.65 -34.70 1.03
CA GLN A 498 -10.56 -35.52 0.50
C GLN A 498 -9.70 -34.74 -0.49
N GLN A 499 -10.33 -33.99 -1.38
CA GLN A 499 -9.63 -33.14 -2.35
C GLN A 499 -8.82 -32.06 -1.63
N GLN A 500 -9.41 -31.37 -0.64
CA GLN A 500 -8.72 -30.34 0.14
C GLN A 500 -7.46 -30.88 0.84
N VAL A 501 -7.54 -32.08 1.44
CA VAL A 501 -6.37 -32.70 2.07
C VAL A 501 -5.29 -33.05 1.03
N GLN A 502 -5.67 -33.54 -0.14
CA GLN A 502 -4.72 -33.81 -1.23
C GLN A 502 -4.05 -32.53 -1.72
N ASP A 503 -4.81 -31.44 -1.84
CA ASP A 503 -4.32 -30.14 -2.28
C ASP A 503 -3.38 -29.53 -1.24
N ILE A 504 -3.66 -29.68 0.07
CA ILE A 504 -2.73 -29.26 1.15
C ILE A 504 -1.35 -29.91 0.97
N VAL A 505 -1.33 -31.22 0.69
CA VAL A 505 -0.08 -31.96 0.45
C VAL A 505 0.60 -31.50 -0.83
N SER A 506 -0.16 -31.32 -1.91
CA SER A 506 0.33 -30.91 -3.23
C SER A 506 0.95 -29.51 -3.22
N PHE A 507 0.26 -28.54 -2.62
CA PHE A 507 0.72 -27.15 -2.49
C PHE A 507 1.69 -26.94 -1.31
N ARG A 508 1.92 -27.99 -0.50
CA ARG A 508 2.75 -27.95 0.72
C ARG A 508 2.29 -26.86 1.68
N VAL A 509 0.97 -26.75 1.86
CA VAL A 509 0.35 -25.70 2.66
C VAL A 509 0.55 -26.02 4.13
N LYS A 510 1.16 -25.08 4.85
CA LYS A 510 1.46 -25.25 6.28
C LYS A 510 0.66 -24.30 7.16
N HIS A 511 0.20 -23.19 6.59
CA HIS A 511 -0.45 -22.12 7.33
C HIS A 511 -1.65 -21.58 6.55
N TRP A 512 -2.62 -21.08 7.30
CA TRP A 512 -3.77 -20.35 6.81
C TRP A 512 -4.03 -19.15 7.75
N PRO A 513 -4.61 -18.04 7.25
CA PRO A 513 -4.88 -17.82 5.83
C PRO A 513 -3.57 -17.69 5.02
N SER A 514 -3.55 -18.20 3.79
CA SER A 514 -2.39 -18.06 2.90
C SER A 514 -2.81 -17.93 1.44
N LEU A 515 -2.03 -17.17 0.67
CA LEU A 515 -2.34 -16.85 -0.72
C LEU A 515 -1.24 -17.40 -1.62
N TYR A 516 -1.62 -18.07 -2.69
CA TYR A 516 -0.72 -18.48 -3.75
C TYR A 516 -1.14 -17.82 -5.06
N VAL A 517 -0.17 -17.29 -5.78
CA VAL A 517 -0.35 -16.69 -7.10
C VAL A 517 0.50 -17.48 -8.09
N ASN A 518 -0.14 -18.07 -9.11
CA ASN A 518 0.53 -18.93 -10.08
C ASN A 518 1.36 -20.05 -9.40
N ARG A 519 0.80 -20.67 -8.36
CA ARG A 519 1.45 -21.70 -7.48
C ARG A 519 2.64 -21.21 -6.65
N GLN A 520 2.90 -19.91 -6.61
CA GLN A 520 3.93 -19.33 -5.76
C GLN A 520 3.28 -18.76 -4.49
N LEU A 521 3.75 -19.20 -3.33
CA LEU A 521 3.29 -18.69 -2.04
C LEU A 521 3.64 -17.21 -1.90
N ILE A 522 2.64 -16.43 -1.48
CA ILE A 522 2.73 -15.01 -1.27
C ILE A 522 2.88 -14.71 0.22
N HIS A 523 3.95 -14.01 0.58
CA HIS A 523 4.27 -13.65 1.95
C HIS A 523 4.09 -12.17 2.21
N GLY A 524 3.17 -11.80 3.10
CA GLY A 524 2.96 -10.43 3.52
C GLY A 524 1.52 -10.21 3.93
N ASP A 525 1.13 -8.94 4.01
CA ASP A 525 -0.23 -8.56 4.38
C ASP A 525 -1.14 -8.63 3.15
N ILE A 526 -1.94 -9.69 3.10
CA ILE A 526 -2.90 -9.98 2.03
C ILE A 526 -4.28 -9.36 2.30
N GLY A 527 -4.49 -8.73 3.45
CA GLY A 527 -5.78 -8.08 3.80
C GLY A 527 -5.92 -6.64 3.28
N VAL A 528 -4.86 -6.08 2.70
CA VAL A 528 -4.83 -4.69 2.24
C VAL A 528 -5.06 -4.61 0.75
N TYR A 529 -6.10 -3.88 0.35
CA TYR A 529 -6.50 -3.67 -1.05
C TYR A 529 -5.31 -3.26 -1.94
N ASP A 530 -4.57 -2.22 -1.55
CA ASP A 530 -3.46 -1.71 -2.36
C ASP A 530 -2.45 -2.83 -2.64
N LYS A 531 -2.10 -3.65 -1.63
CA LYS A 531 -1.15 -4.77 -1.74
C LYS A 531 -1.60 -5.85 -2.70
N ILE A 532 -2.87 -6.26 -2.60
CA ILE A 532 -3.46 -7.26 -3.49
C ILE A 532 -3.54 -6.74 -4.92
N TYR A 533 -3.96 -5.50 -5.12
CA TYR A 533 -3.98 -4.89 -6.43
C TYR A 533 -2.59 -4.92 -7.06
N GLY A 534 -1.55 -4.39 -6.39
CA GLY A 534 -0.26 -4.23 -7.06
C GLY A 534 0.49 -5.54 -7.22
N LEU A 535 0.29 -6.49 -6.31
CA LEU A 535 0.66 -7.88 -6.52
C LEU A 535 0.09 -8.38 -7.86
N LEU A 536 -1.23 -8.34 -8.04
CA LEU A 536 -1.86 -8.90 -9.24
C LEU A 536 -1.47 -8.12 -10.51
N CYS A 537 -1.40 -6.80 -10.46
CA CYS A 537 -0.96 -5.99 -11.60
C CYS A 537 0.51 -6.20 -11.98
N SER A 538 1.37 -6.60 -11.04
CA SER A 538 2.77 -6.97 -11.33
C SER A 538 2.91 -8.33 -12.03
N VAL A 539 1.93 -9.21 -11.82
CA VAL A 539 1.88 -10.58 -12.36
C VAL A 539 1.22 -10.63 -13.73
N PHE A 540 0.38 -9.67 -14.09
CA PHE A 540 -0.16 -9.64 -15.45
C PHE A 540 0.93 -9.38 -16.51
N ILE A 541 0.92 -10.17 -17.59
CA ILE A 541 1.74 -9.91 -18.78
C ILE A 541 1.28 -8.60 -19.43
N LYS A 542 2.22 -7.70 -19.71
CA LYS A 542 1.95 -6.44 -20.42
C LYS A 542 1.80 -6.67 -21.92
N ASP A 543 0.61 -7.05 -22.36
CA ASP A 543 0.22 -7.19 -23.76
C ASP A 543 -1.09 -6.43 -24.07
N GLU A 544 -1.67 -6.67 -25.25
CA GLU A 544 -2.94 -6.06 -25.68
C GLU A 544 -4.15 -6.44 -24.79
N ASN A 545 -4.03 -7.52 -24.01
CA ASN A 545 -5.02 -8.01 -23.07
C ASN A 545 -4.71 -7.61 -21.62
N TYR A 546 -3.73 -6.73 -21.39
CA TYR A 546 -3.41 -6.23 -20.05
C TYR A 546 -4.63 -5.50 -19.44
N PRO A 547 -5.04 -5.84 -18.21
CA PRO A 547 -6.21 -5.23 -17.59
C PRO A 547 -6.13 -3.70 -17.57
N GLN A 548 -7.21 -3.02 -17.97
CA GLN A 548 -7.32 -1.57 -17.91
C GLN A 548 -7.15 -1.02 -16.49
N ILE A 549 -7.55 -1.80 -15.49
CA ILE A 549 -7.27 -1.48 -14.10
C ILE A 549 -5.77 -1.32 -13.89
N CYS A 550 -4.95 -2.19 -14.48
CA CYS A 550 -3.50 -2.08 -14.37
C CYS A 550 -2.90 -1.02 -15.32
N ASN A 551 -3.68 -0.47 -16.27
CA ASN A 551 -3.28 0.65 -17.13
C ASN A 551 -3.41 2.01 -16.45
N PHE A 552 -4.03 2.09 -15.28
CA PHE A 552 -3.72 3.20 -14.39
C PHE A 552 -2.21 3.14 -14.14
N GLN A 553 -1.45 4.13 -14.63
CA GLN A 553 -0.02 4.30 -14.32
C GLN A 553 0.23 4.56 -12.81
N ASP A 554 -0.80 4.33 -12.01
CA ASP A 554 -1.01 4.55 -10.61
C ASP A 554 -1.33 3.17 -10.02
N MET A 555 -0.36 2.46 -9.41
CA MET A 555 -0.44 1.02 -9.02
C MET A 555 0.93 0.38 -8.62
N GLU A 556 1.88 1.09 -7.98
CA GLU A 556 3.28 0.74 -7.60
C GLU A 556 3.67 -0.72 -7.32
N ILE A 557 4.96 -0.95 -7.61
CA ILE A 557 5.86 -1.93 -7.00
C ILE A 557 5.59 -1.99 -5.48
N PHE A 558 5.01 -3.09 -5.04
CA PHE A 558 4.93 -3.42 -3.63
C PHE A 558 6.29 -3.90 -3.13
N GLU A 559 6.56 -3.65 -1.85
CA GLU A 559 7.56 -4.39 -1.08
C GLU A 559 7.52 -5.85 -1.50
N PRO A 560 8.66 -6.46 -1.82
CA PRO A 560 8.65 -7.82 -2.32
C PRO A 560 7.98 -8.69 -1.27
N LEU A 561 6.89 -9.34 -1.66
CA LEU A 561 6.34 -10.45 -0.91
C LEU A 561 7.46 -11.49 -0.87
N ILE A 562 8.13 -11.57 0.28
CA ILE A 562 9.48 -12.11 0.37
C ILE A 562 9.42 -13.61 0.10
N LYS A 563 10.08 -14.05 -0.96
CA LYS A 563 10.35 -15.47 -1.19
C LYS A 563 11.32 -15.98 -0.11
N TYR A 564 10.94 -17.08 0.53
CA TYR A 564 11.86 -17.92 1.29
C TYR A 564 11.92 -19.29 0.63
N GLN A 565 12.91 -19.51 -0.24
CA GLN A 565 13.30 -20.86 -0.66
C GLN A 565 14.81 -20.96 -0.83
N SER A 566 15.30 -22.19 -0.71
CA SER A 566 16.66 -22.65 -0.38
C SER A 566 17.84 -22.11 -1.19
N ASN A 567 17.63 -21.33 -2.25
CA ASN A 567 18.65 -21.00 -3.25
C ASN A 567 18.75 -19.49 -3.53
N SER A 568 18.61 -18.64 -2.52
CA SER A 568 18.89 -17.21 -2.66
C SER A 568 20.38 -17.02 -2.95
N PHE A 569 20.75 -16.61 -4.17
CA PHE A 569 22.13 -16.28 -4.49
C PHE A 569 22.52 -14.99 -3.76
N ILE A 570 23.46 -15.10 -2.81
CA ILE A 570 24.15 -13.95 -2.22
C ILE A 570 25.42 -13.75 -3.05
N THR A 571 25.45 -12.74 -3.91
CA THR A 571 26.70 -12.30 -4.54
C THR A 571 27.37 -11.30 -3.60
N ILE A 572 28.55 -11.66 -3.08
CA ILE A 572 29.39 -10.80 -2.26
C ILE A 572 30.43 -10.17 -3.19
N THR A 573 30.30 -8.89 -3.51
CA THR A 573 31.35 -8.14 -4.22
C THR A 573 32.21 -7.37 -3.23
N GLN A 574 33.50 -7.73 -3.11
CA GLN A 574 34.52 -6.86 -2.52
C GLN A 574 34.96 -5.83 -3.55
N SER A 575 35.07 -4.55 -3.18
CA SER A 575 35.74 -3.58 -4.05
C SER A 575 37.25 -3.68 -3.82
N VAL A 576 37.96 -4.26 -4.77
CA VAL A 576 39.41 -4.06 -4.91
C VAL A 576 39.67 -3.66 -6.36
N ASP A 577 40.44 -2.59 -6.55
CA ASP A 577 40.84 -2.10 -7.87
C ASP A 577 41.59 -3.18 -8.68
N ASN A 578 41.25 -3.31 -9.98
CA ASN A 578 41.99 -3.88 -11.12
C ASN A 578 41.60 -5.26 -11.76
N TYR A 579 41.34 -5.18 -13.08
CA TYR A 579 41.50 -6.15 -14.20
C TYR A 579 40.57 -7.39 -14.46
N MET A 580 39.98 -7.36 -15.66
CA MET A 580 39.59 -8.37 -16.69
C MET A 580 39.48 -9.90 -16.43
N ALA A 581 38.25 -10.41 -16.65
CA ALA A 581 37.77 -11.37 -17.68
C ALA A 581 37.96 -12.93 -17.62
N LEU A 582 36.82 -13.61 -17.93
CA LEU A 582 36.54 -14.93 -18.57
C LEU A 582 36.32 -16.23 -17.73
N GLY A 583 35.09 -16.79 -17.80
CA GLY A 583 34.86 -18.20 -18.19
C GLY A 583 34.10 -19.18 -17.26
N ASN A 584 32.84 -19.49 -17.63
CA ASN A 584 32.03 -20.73 -17.54
C ASN A 584 31.77 -21.48 -16.19
N GLY A 585 30.47 -21.63 -15.84
CA GLY A 585 29.93 -22.26 -14.61
C GLY A 585 29.97 -23.80 -14.54
N PRO A 586 29.05 -24.51 -13.83
CA PRO A 586 28.00 -24.10 -12.88
C PRO A 586 28.23 -24.60 -11.42
N SER A 587 27.44 -24.06 -10.49
CA SER A 587 27.37 -24.39 -9.03
C SER A 587 28.64 -24.11 -8.20
N SER A 588 28.83 -22.83 -7.84
CA SER A 588 29.75 -22.39 -6.78
C SER A 588 29.32 -21.01 -6.26
N ILE A 589 29.46 -20.78 -4.95
CA ILE A 589 29.56 -19.42 -4.40
C ILE A 589 30.99 -18.98 -4.73
N GLU A 590 31.18 -18.28 -5.85
CA GLU A 590 32.47 -17.64 -6.15
C GLU A 590 32.60 -16.36 -5.33
N ILE A 591 33.51 -16.39 -4.36
CA ILE A 591 34.05 -15.19 -3.73
C ILE A 591 35.29 -14.83 -4.55
N SER A 592 35.16 -13.89 -5.49
CA SER A 592 36.33 -13.31 -6.18
C SER A 592 36.99 -12.28 -5.27
N HIS A 593 38.30 -12.41 -5.07
CA HIS A 593 39.15 -11.44 -4.34
C HIS A 593 39.33 -10.13 -5.09
#